data_AF-A0A835LGP2-F1
#
_entry.id   AF-A0A835LGP2-F1
#
_cell.length_a   1.000
_cell.length_b   1.000
_cell.length_c   1.000
_cell.angle_alpha   90.00
_cell.angle_beta   90.00
_cell.angle_gamma   90.00
#
_symmetry.space_group_name_H-M   'P 1'
#
loop_
_entity.id
_entity.type
_entity.pdbx_description
1 polymer ?
#
loop_
_entity_poly.entity_id
_entity_poly.type
_entity_poly.pdbx_seq_one_letter_code
_entity_poly.pdbx_strand_id
1 'polypeptide(L)'
;MARYHIDKLKILSDSLASSTSKAEKRISDHRHQKEEALKFRVAKASEVSEVEKDLTAEISALETQRDELEAELKRVNISLSSALKRLHNTREEREQFDEANNQIVSHLKTKEDEQSRSISSCRVEADVVKTWINFLEDTWVLQSSYTEQKDKQANDELDKSGNYFLDVVVHHLSAYKGELGVSITRIRKFVENMKNLNEGSEMASGVASENSQIINPQKNLEEEYLDYEAKIVTTFSVVDNMKEQFYALHGKVSGKEDARVKELFNSIEQIRAEFDSIERPTLEMESPPSREETPQKSRLHLTAPTAVTTPPPGEEEKLEKPSPKSEQLLDAEAELAKLESEFGKDGRDYSTEEIGGWEFDELESELQYGDSGASK
;
A
#
# COMPACT_ATOMS: atom_id res chain seq x y z
N MET A 1 -42.38 131.69 129.93
CA MET A 1 -41.31 131.56 128.92
C MET A 1 -40.68 130.16 128.90
N ALA A 2 -40.42 129.50 130.05
CA ALA A 2 -39.82 128.15 130.10
C ALA A 2 -40.68 126.99 129.53
N ARG A 3 -42.01 126.99 129.73
CA ARG A 3 -42.92 125.92 129.23
C ARG A 3 -42.94 125.80 127.69
N TYR A 4 -42.89 126.94 126.99
CA TYR A 4 -42.86 126.98 125.51
C TYR A 4 -41.56 126.40 124.93
N HIS A 5 -40.42 126.62 125.59
CA HIS A 5 -39.15 126.00 125.19
C HIS A 5 -39.15 124.49 125.44
N ILE A 6 -39.77 124.02 126.52
CA ILE A 6 -39.90 122.59 126.82
C ILE A 6 -40.78 121.88 125.78
N ASP A 7 -41.93 122.44 125.41
CA ASP A 7 -42.81 121.84 124.40
C ASP A 7 -42.16 121.84 123.00
N LYS A 8 -41.40 122.88 122.65
CA LYS A 8 -40.62 122.93 121.40
C LYS A 8 -39.52 121.87 121.37
N LEU A 9 -38.86 121.62 122.50
CA LEU A 9 -37.85 120.56 122.65
C LEU A 9 -38.48 119.16 122.59
N LYS A 10 -39.69 118.96 123.15
CA LYS A 10 -40.43 117.70 123.03
C LYS A 10 -40.81 117.40 121.58
N ILE A 11 -41.36 118.38 120.87
CA ILE A 11 -41.69 118.23 119.43
C ILE A 11 -40.44 117.92 118.61
N LEU A 12 -39.30 118.57 118.90
CA LEU A 12 -38.03 118.25 118.25
C LEU A 12 -37.53 116.84 118.59
N SER A 13 -37.68 116.41 119.84
CA SER A 13 -37.35 115.04 120.28
C SER A 13 -38.22 114.00 119.59
N ASP A 14 -39.54 114.22 119.52
CA ASP A 14 -40.48 113.31 118.87
C ASP A 14 -40.28 113.28 117.35
N SER A 15 -39.97 114.43 116.73
CA SER A 15 -39.60 114.50 115.31
C SER A 15 -38.27 113.81 115.04
N LEU A 16 -37.30 113.92 115.94
CA LEU A 16 -36.02 113.24 115.83
C LEU A 16 -36.19 111.74 116.00
N ALA A 17 -36.97 111.30 117.01
CA ALA A 17 -37.31 109.89 117.23
C ALA A 17 -38.06 109.29 116.03
N SER A 18 -39.04 110.02 115.47
CA SER A 18 -39.77 109.61 114.26
C SER A 18 -38.84 109.53 113.03
N SER A 19 -37.94 110.50 112.86
CA SER A 19 -36.94 110.50 111.79
C SER A 19 -35.94 109.35 111.92
N THR A 20 -35.43 109.10 113.13
CA THR A 20 -34.55 107.98 113.46
C THR A 20 -35.23 106.65 113.18
N SER A 21 -36.47 106.44 113.67
CA SER A 21 -37.24 105.23 113.38
C SER A 21 -37.47 105.02 111.88
N LYS A 22 -37.77 106.09 111.13
CA LYS A 22 -37.90 106.02 109.66
C LYS A 22 -36.57 105.68 108.98
N ALA A 23 -35.44 106.20 109.47
CA ALA A 23 -34.11 105.87 108.97
C ALA A 23 -33.73 104.41 109.29
N GLU A 24 -34.00 103.94 110.50
CA GLU A 24 -33.81 102.55 110.92
C GLU A 24 -34.64 101.59 110.07
N LYS A 25 -35.91 101.91 109.82
CA LYS A 25 -36.76 101.12 108.91
C LYS A 25 -36.17 101.05 107.51
N ARG A 26 -35.75 102.20 106.93
CA ARG A 26 -35.08 102.20 105.62
C ARG A 26 -33.82 101.36 105.62
N ILE A 27 -32.98 101.45 106.66
CA ILE A 27 -31.76 100.63 106.78
C ILE A 27 -32.12 99.14 106.82
N SER A 28 -33.16 98.77 107.57
CA SER A 28 -33.64 97.39 107.64
C SER A 28 -34.16 96.90 106.29
N ASP A 29 -34.98 97.70 105.60
CA ASP A 29 -35.52 97.37 104.27
C ASP A 29 -34.39 97.21 103.23
N HIS A 30 -33.40 98.12 103.22
CA HIS A 30 -32.24 98.01 102.33
C HIS A 30 -31.38 96.79 102.65
N ARG A 31 -31.22 96.45 103.94
CA ARG A 31 -30.50 95.25 104.38
C ARG A 31 -31.22 93.99 103.89
N HIS A 32 -32.54 93.96 104.00
CA HIS A 32 -33.37 92.85 103.52
C HIS A 32 -33.29 92.70 101.99
N GLN A 33 -33.43 93.79 101.22
CA GLN A 33 -33.26 93.76 99.76
C GLN A 33 -31.86 93.29 99.33
N LYS A 34 -30.82 93.73 100.05
CA LYS A 34 -29.44 93.27 99.80
C LYS A 34 -29.29 91.77 100.07
N GLU A 35 -29.89 91.27 101.15
CA GLU A 35 -29.87 89.84 101.48
C GLU A 35 -30.57 89.00 100.40
N GLU A 36 -31.76 89.42 99.94
CA GLU A 36 -32.49 88.74 98.86
C GLU A 36 -31.73 88.76 97.53
N ALA A 37 -31.10 89.89 97.17
CA ALA A 37 -30.26 89.98 95.98
C ALA A 37 -29.03 89.04 96.06
N LEU A 38 -28.44 88.88 97.26
CA LEU A 38 -27.35 87.93 97.47
C LEU A 38 -27.83 86.48 97.37
N LYS A 39 -28.98 86.13 97.97
CA LYS A 39 -29.59 84.80 97.84
C LYS A 39 -29.88 84.47 96.37
N PHE A 40 -30.51 85.40 95.64
CA PHE A 40 -30.78 85.23 94.21
C PHE A 40 -29.49 85.04 93.41
N ARG A 41 -28.46 85.86 93.67
CA ARG A 41 -27.16 85.72 92.99
C ARG A 41 -26.53 84.37 93.24
N VAL A 42 -26.57 83.86 94.48
CA VAL A 42 -26.07 82.52 94.82
C VAL A 42 -26.87 81.43 94.12
N ALA A 43 -28.21 81.49 94.16
CA ALA A 43 -29.08 80.51 93.49
C ALA A 43 -28.87 80.51 91.97
N LYS A 44 -28.75 81.69 91.35
CA LYS A 44 -28.50 81.81 89.91
C LYS A 44 -27.10 81.32 89.55
N ALA A 45 -26.08 81.59 90.38
CA ALA A 45 -24.73 81.05 90.17
C ALA A 45 -24.71 79.52 90.27
N SER A 46 -25.45 78.92 91.21
CA SER A 46 -25.55 77.45 91.29
C SER A 46 -26.30 76.85 90.10
N GLU A 47 -27.41 77.44 89.66
CA GLU A 47 -28.16 76.97 88.47
C GLU A 47 -27.29 77.04 87.22
N VAL A 48 -26.60 78.17 87.00
CA VAL A 48 -25.66 78.32 85.88
C VAL A 48 -24.53 77.31 85.98
N SER A 49 -23.97 77.08 87.17
CA SER A 49 -22.91 76.09 87.37
C SER A 49 -23.36 74.65 87.07
N GLU A 50 -24.60 74.27 87.42
CA GLU A 50 -25.13 72.95 87.07
C GLU A 50 -25.37 72.82 85.56
N VAL A 51 -25.94 73.84 84.91
CA VAL A 51 -26.10 73.86 83.44
C VAL A 51 -24.76 73.78 82.71
N GLU A 52 -23.73 74.48 83.19
CA GLU A 52 -22.37 74.39 82.64
C GLU A 52 -21.78 72.97 82.76
N LYS A 53 -22.01 72.29 83.88
CA LYS A 53 -21.59 70.89 84.06
C LYS A 53 -22.33 69.96 83.11
N ASP A 54 -23.64 70.10 82.98
CA ASP A 54 -24.46 69.28 82.09
C ASP A 54 -24.03 69.46 80.62
N LEU A 55 -23.80 70.70 80.18
CA LEU A 55 -23.29 70.99 78.84
C LEU A 55 -21.88 70.43 78.63
N THR A 56 -21.01 70.50 79.64
CA THR A 56 -19.66 69.92 79.56
C THR A 56 -19.74 68.40 79.41
N ALA A 57 -20.65 67.75 80.15
CA ALA A 57 -20.89 66.32 80.02
C ALA A 57 -21.45 65.96 78.63
N GLU A 58 -22.41 66.73 78.12
CA GLU A 58 -22.98 66.54 76.77
C GLU A 58 -21.92 66.70 75.68
N ILE A 59 -21.08 67.74 75.73
CA ILE A 59 -19.97 67.95 74.80
C ILE A 59 -19.02 66.75 74.83
N SER A 60 -18.64 66.26 76.01
CA SER A 60 -17.72 65.12 76.12
C SER A 60 -18.32 63.82 75.55
N ALA A 61 -19.62 63.62 75.69
CA ALA A 61 -20.33 62.48 75.12
C ALA A 61 -20.38 62.57 73.58
N LEU A 62 -20.67 63.76 73.04
CA LEU A 62 -20.69 64.02 71.60
C LEU A 62 -19.31 63.87 70.95
N GLU A 63 -18.24 64.31 71.63
CA GLU A 63 -16.86 64.11 71.16
C GLU A 63 -16.49 62.62 71.10
N THR A 64 -16.88 61.84 72.11
CA THR A 64 -16.66 60.38 72.12
C THR A 64 -17.41 59.71 70.98
N GLN A 65 -18.67 60.09 70.74
CA GLN A 65 -19.46 59.56 69.62
C GLN A 65 -18.86 59.93 68.25
N ARG A 66 -18.36 61.17 68.11
CA ARG A 66 -17.65 61.61 66.89
C ARG A 66 -16.43 60.72 66.62
N ASP A 67 -15.61 60.45 67.65
CA ASP A 67 -14.39 59.67 67.51
C ASP A 67 -14.69 58.20 67.15
N GLU A 68 -15.77 57.62 67.70
CA GLU A 68 -16.25 56.28 67.34
C GLU A 68 -16.72 56.22 65.87
N LEU A 69 -17.53 57.18 65.44
CA LEU A 69 -17.98 57.26 64.03
C LEU A 69 -16.81 57.45 63.07
N GLU A 70 -15.79 58.24 63.45
CA GLU A 70 -14.58 58.40 62.64
C GLU A 70 -13.78 57.09 62.54
N ALA A 71 -13.68 56.32 63.63
CA ALA A 71 -13.04 55.01 63.63
C ALA A 71 -13.79 54.00 62.74
N GLU A 72 -15.13 53.97 62.81
CA GLU A 72 -15.96 53.13 61.94
C GLU A 72 -15.80 53.51 60.47
N LEU A 73 -15.79 54.81 60.16
CA LEU A 73 -15.58 55.31 58.80
C LEU A 73 -14.21 54.89 58.25
N LYS A 74 -13.15 54.99 59.06
CA LYS A 74 -11.80 54.50 58.70
C LYS A 74 -11.82 53.00 58.40
N ARG A 75 -12.48 52.20 59.24
CA ARG A 75 -12.62 50.74 59.06
C ARG A 75 -13.36 50.41 57.76
N VAL A 76 -14.50 51.07 57.50
CA VAL A 76 -15.27 50.89 56.27
C VAL A 76 -14.43 51.28 55.05
N ASN A 77 -13.68 52.38 55.11
CA ASN A 77 -12.85 52.83 54.00
C ASN A 77 -11.70 51.84 53.68
N ILE A 78 -11.08 51.25 54.69
CA ILE A 78 -10.07 50.19 54.51
C ILE A 78 -10.71 48.95 53.87
N SER A 79 -11.87 48.53 54.38
CA SER A 79 -12.60 47.37 53.83
C SER A 79 -13.05 47.60 52.38
N LEU A 80 -13.56 48.80 52.07
CA LEU A 80 -13.94 49.20 50.72
C LEU A 80 -12.74 49.18 49.78
N SER A 81 -11.61 49.74 50.20
CA SER A 81 -10.37 49.72 49.41
C SER A 81 -9.88 48.29 49.13
N SER A 82 -9.97 47.40 50.13
CA SER A 82 -9.66 45.97 49.96
C SER A 82 -10.63 45.28 49.01
N ALA A 83 -11.93 45.54 49.13
CA ALA A 83 -12.96 44.96 48.25
C ALA A 83 -12.80 45.43 46.80
N LEU A 84 -12.48 46.71 46.57
CA LEU A 84 -12.20 47.26 45.24
C LEU A 84 -10.98 46.60 44.59
N LYS A 85 -9.90 46.39 45.35
CA LYS A 85 -8.71 45.67 44.85
C LYS A 85 -9.05 44.23 44.46
N ARG A 86 -9.80 43.51 45.30
CA ARG A 86 -10.26 42.15 44.99
C ARG A 86 -11.14 42.12 43.74
N LEU A 87 -12.08 43.06 43.61
CA LEU A 87 -12.94 43.18 42.43
C LEU A 87 -12.13 43.44 41.15
N HIS A 88 -11.10 44.30 41.22
CA HIS A 88 -10.20 44.53 40.10
C HIS A 88 -9.47 43.25 39.70
N ASN A 89 -8.83 42.56 40.65
CA ASN A 89 -8.11 41.32 40.40
C ASN A 89 -9.00 40.25 39.75
N THR A 90 -10.19 40.01 40.29
CA THR A 90 -11.13 39.03 39.72
C THR A 90 -11.64 39.41 38.32
N ARG A 91 -11.69 40.71 37.99
CA ARG A 91 -12.04 41.13 36.62
C ARG A 91 -10.91 40.86 35.64
N GLU A 92 -9.67 41.10 36.06
CA GLU A 92 -8.47 40.83 35.25
C GLU A 92 -8.29 39.32 35.03
N GLU A 93 -8.44 38.50 36.08
CA GLU A 93 -8.42 37.02 35.97
C GLU A 93 -9.49 36.52 34.99
N ARG A 94 -10.69 37.11 35.02
CA ARG A 94 -11.75 36.77 34.07
C ARG A 94 -11.36 37.12 32.63
N GLU A 95 -10.83 38.32 32.40
CA GLU A 95 -10.42 38.76 31.06
C GLU A 95 -9.30 37.87 30.50
N GLN A 96 -8.32 37.51 31.33
CA GLN A 96 -7.27 36.56 30.96
C GLN A 96 -7.84 35.17 30.65
N PHE A 97 -8.79 34.69 31.45
CA PHE A 97 -9.47 33.42 31.19
C PHE A 97 -10.26 33.45 29.87
N ASP A 98 -11.00 34.52 29.60
CA ASP A 98 -11.77 34.68 28.37
C ASP A 98 -10.84 34.72 27.15
N GLU A 99 -9.69 35.40 27.24
CA GLU A 99 -8.67 35.43 26.20
C GLU A 99 -8.03 34.04 25.97
N ALA A 100 -7.62 33.35 27.03
CA ALA A 100 -7.08 32.00 26.93
C ALA A 100 -8.10 31.02 26.32
N ASN A 101 -9.37 31.14 26.73
CA ASN A 101 -10.46 30.32 26.18
C ASN A 101 -10.70 30.62 24.68
N ASN A 102 -10.66 31.89 24.26
CA ASN A 102 -10.73 32.26 22.85
C ASN A 102 -9.57 31.66 22.04
N GLN A 103 -8.36 31.66 22.59
CA GLN A 103 -7.19 31.03 21.96
C GLN A 103 -7.39 29.52 21.79
N ILE A 104 -7.88 28.83 22.82
CA ILE A 104 -8.20 27.39 22.75
C ILE A 104 -9.23 27.12 21.64
N VAL A 105 -10.32 27.89 21.60
CA VAL A 105 -11.37 27.74 20.58
C VAL A 105 -10.80 27.96 19.17
N SER A 106 -9.94 28.97 18.99
CA SER A 106 -9.31 29.25 17.69
C SER A 106 -8.40 28.10 17.22
N HIS A 107 -7.64 27.50 18.14
CA HIS A 107 -6.76 26.37 17.84
C HIS A 107 -7.56 25.10 17.52
N LEU A 108 -8.61 24.81 18.30
CA LEU A 108 -9.53 23.70 18.01
C LEU A 108 -10.19 23.86 16.64
N LYS A 109 -10.59 25.08 16.28
CA LYS A 109 -11.17 25.37 14.97
C LYS A 109 -10.18 25.10 13.84
N THR A 110 -8.94 25.53 14.01
CA THR A 110 -7.87 25.30 13.04
C THR A 110 -7.60 23.80 12.85
N LYS A 111 -7.55 23.02 13.94
CA LYS A 111 -7.41 21.56 13.87
C LYS A 111 -8.59 20.88 13.20
N GLU A 112 -9.81 21.30 13.49
CA GLU A 112 -11.03 20.80 12.82
C GLU A 112 -10.98 21.04 11.30
N ASP A 113 -10.57 22.24 10.88
CA ASP A 113 -10.49 22.61 9.46
C ASP A 113 -9.37 21.84 8.74
N GLU A 114 -8.25 21.56 9.42
CA GLU A 114 -7.18 20.71 8.90
C GLU A 114 -7.61 19.24 8.74
N GLN A 115 -8.25 18.67 9.75
CA GLN A 115 -8.80 17.32 9.67
C GLN A 115 -9.85 17.21 8.57
N SER A 116 -10.70 18.22 8.43
CA SER A 116 -11.71 18.27 7.35
C SER A 116 -11.07 18.27 5.96
N ARG A 117 -9.95 19.01 5.78
CA ARG A 117 -9.16 18.99 4.54
C ARG A 117 -8.53 17.63 4.29
N SER A 118 -7.92 17.01 5.31
CA SER A 118 -7.31 15.67 5.21
C SER A 118 -8.34 14.61 4.83
N ILE A 119 -9.50 14.58 5.49
CA ILE A 119 -10.61 13.66 5.18
C ILE A 119 -11.08 13.85 3.73
N SER A 120 -11.14 15.09 3.25
CA SER A 120 -11.54 15.36 1.87
C SER A 120 -10.51 14.84 0.86
N SER A 121 -9.20 14.98 1.15
CA SER A 121 -8.12 14.39 0.34
C SER A 121 -8.24 12.87 0.27
N CYS A 122 -8.38 12.21 1.43
CA CYS A 122 -8.49 10.76 1.50
C CYS A 122 -9.71 10.22 0.73
N ARG A 123 -10.84 10.95 0.70
CA ARG A 123 -11.99 10.55 -0.13
C ARG A 123 -11.67 10.58 -1.62
N VAL A 124 -11.00 11.63 -2.08
CA VAL A 124 -10.59 11.76 -3.49
C VAL A 124 -9.60 10.65 -3.84
N GLU A 125 -8.63 10.38 -2.98
CA GLU A 125 -7.67 9.28 -3.16
C GLU A 125 -8.38 7.92 -3.22
N ALA A 126 -9.37 7.67 -2.35
CA ALA A 126 -10.16 6.45 -2.39
C ALA A 126 -10.94 6.29 -3.70
N ASP A 127 -11.50 7.36 -4.25
CA ASP A 127 -12.19 7.35 -5.55
C ASP A 127 -11.22 7.04 -6.70
N VAL A 128 -9.99 7.57 -6.64
CA VAL A 128 -8.93 7.26 -7.61
C VAL A 128 -8.54 5.78 -7.54
N VAL A 129 -8.29 5.25 -6.34
CA VAL A 129 -7.96 3.82 -6.15
C VAL A 129 -9.08 2.94 -6.67
N LYS A 130 -10.34 3.27 -6.39
CA LYS A 130 -11.50 2.54 -6.91
C LYS A 130 -11.54 2.54 -8.44
N THR A 131 -11.20 3.66 -9.07
CA THR A 131 -11.12 3.77 -10.53
C THR A 131 -10.03 2.85 -11.09
N TRP A 132 -8.86 2.79 -10.44
CA TRP A 132 -7.77 1.88 -10.83
C TRP A 132 -8.13 0.41 -10.65
N ILE A 133 -8.81 0.04 -9.55
CA ILE A 133 -9.29 -1.33 -9.34
C ILE A 133 -10.21 -1.74 -10.50
N ASN A 134 -11.22 -0.93 -10.81
CA ASN A 134 -12.13 -1.23 -11.91
C ASN A 134 -11.39 -1.36 -13.25
N PHE A 135 -10.45 -0.46 -13.54
CA PHE A 135 -9.64 -0.52 -14.75
C PHE A 135 -8.82 -1.82 -14.85
N LEU A 136 -8.18 -2.24 -13.76
CA LEU A 136 -7.39 -3.46 -13.72
C LEU A 136 -8.26 -4.71 -13.86
N GLU A 137 -9.42 -4.73 -13.20
CA GLU A 137 -10.41 -5.81 -13.34
C GLU A 137 -10.92 -5.94 -14.79
N ASP A 138 -11.32 -4.82 -15.40
CA ASP A 138 -11.78 -4.78 -16.79
C ASP A 138 -10.67 -5.22 -17.75
N THR A 139 -9.43 -4.78 -17.52
CA THR A 139 -8.26 -5.15 -18.32
C THR A 139 -7.96 -6.64 -18.20
N TRP A 140 -8.03 -7.19 -16.98
CA TRP A 140 -7.82 -8.61 -16.74
C TRP A 140 -8.87 -9.47 -17.46
N VAL A 141 -10.14 -9.09 -17.38
CA VAL A 141 -11.23 -9.76 -18.11
C VAL A 141 -11.00 -9.72 -19.61
N LEU A 142 -10.64 -8.55 -20.15
CA LEU A 142 -10.34 -8.39 -21.57
C LEU A 142 -9.17 -9.28 -22.02
N GLN A 143 -8.04 -9.24 -21.31
CA GLN A 143 -6.86 -10.02 -21.64
C GLN A 143 -7.12 -11.53 -21.55
N SER A 144 -7.84 -11.97 -20.51
CA SER A 144 -8.20 -13.37 -20.32
C SER A 144 -9.08 -13.85 -21.48
N SER A 145 -10.11 -13.08 -21.85
CA SER A 145 -11.00 -13.43 -22.96
C SER A 145 -10.28 -13.48 -24.31
N TYR A 146 -9.37 -12.54 -24.57
CA TYR A 146 -8.57 -12.52 -25.80
C TYR A 146 -7.63 -13.73 -25.88
N THR A 147 -7.01 -14.08 -24.75
CA THR A 147 -6.12 -15.25 -24.67
C THR A 147 -6.89 -16.55 -24.91
N GLU A 148 -8.05 -16.71 -24.27
CA GLU A 148 -8.94 -17.85 -24.47
C GLU A 148 -9.41 -17.96 -25.92
N GLN A 149 -9.79 -16.83 -26.54
CA GLN A 149 -10.18 -16.81 -27.95
C GLN A 149 -9.04 -17.21 -28.88
N LYS A 150 -7.82 -16.73 -28.62
CA LYS A 150 -6.62 -17.05 -29.42
C LYS A 150 -6.23 -18.51 -29.28
N ASP A 151 -6.28 -19.05 -28.06
CA ASP A 151 -6.02 -20.47 -27.81
C ASP A 151 -7.04 -21.35 -28.53
N LYS A 152 -8.33 -21.00 -28.43
CA LYS A 152 -9.39 -21.68 -29.18
C LYS A 152 -9.14 -21.65 -30.70
N GLN A 153 -8.77 -20.50 -31.25
CA GLN A 153 -8.44 -20.37 -32.68
C GLN A 153 -7.23 -21.25 -33.05
N ALA A 154 -6.17 -21.23 -32.26
CA ALA A 154 -4.97 -22.03 -32.50
C ALA A 154 -5.28 -23.53 -32.47
N ASN A 155 -6.09 -23.97 -31.50
CA ASN A 155 -6.55 -25.36 -31.40
C ASN A 155 -7.42 -25.76 -32.60
N ASP A 156 -8.35 -24.90 -33.02
CA ASP A 156 -9.19 -25.13 -34.20
C ASP A 156 -8.36 -25.22 -35.51
N GLU A 157 -7.30 -24.41 -35.63
CA GLU A 157 -6.36 -24.45 -36.77
C GLU A 157 -5.45 -25.68 -36.73
N LEU A 158 -4.99 -26.08 -35.54
CA LEU A 158 -4.19 -27.27 -35.33
C LEU A 158 -4.98 -28.54 -35.68
N ASP A 159 -6.24 -28.64 -35.25
CA ASP A 159 -7.12 -29.77 -35.60
C ASP A 159 -7.36 -29.87 -37.11
N LYS A 160 -7.65 -28.75 -37.78
CA LYS A 160 -7.76 -28.70 -39.25
C LYS A 160 -6.47 -29.17 -39.93
N SER A 161 -5.31 -28.70 -39.46
CA SER A 161 -4.01 -29.09 -40.00
C SER A 161 -3.73 -30.57 -39.81
N GLY A 162 -4.10 -31.12 -38.64
CA GLY A 162 -4.05 -32.56 -38.36
C GLY A 162 -4.90 -33.36 -39.34
N ASN A 163 -6.13 -32.91 -39.62
CA ASN A 163 -7.02 -33.54 -40.60
C ASN A 163 -6.44 -33.49 -42.02
N TYR A 164 -5.89 -32.36 -42.47
CA TYR A 164 -5.23 -32.26 -43.78
C TYR A 164 -4.04 -33.20 -43.90
N PHE A 165 -3.18 -33.27 -42.87
CA PHE A 165 -2.05 -34.20 -42.85
C PHE A 165 -2.52 -35.65 -42.98
N LEU A 166 -3.58 -36.01 -42.25
CA LEU A 166 -4.16 -37.34 -42.26
C LEU A 166 -4.69 -37.72 -43.66
N ASP A 167 -5.40 -36.80 -44.33
CA ASP A 167 -5.88 -37.02 -45.70
C ASP A 167 -4.72 -37.20 -46.70
N VAL A 168 -3.62 -36.45 -46.54
CA VAL A 168 -2.42 -36.61 -47.35
C VAL A 168 -1.77 -37.99 -47.14
N VAL A 169 -1.65 -38.45 -45.90
CA VAL A 169 -1.11 -39.78 -45.58
C VAL A 169 -1.99 -40.87 -46.19
N VAL A 170 -3.31 -40.78 -46.02
CA VAL A 170 -4.27 -41.71 -46.62
C VAL A 170 -4.14 -41.75 -48.14
N HIS A 171 -4.03 -40.60 -48.80
CA HIS A 171 -3.87 -40.51 -50.25
C HIS A 171 -2.59 -41.21 -50.74
N HIS A 172 -1.44 -40.93 -50.13
CA HIS A 172 -0.15 -41.53 -50.52
C HIS A 172 -0.13 -43.04 -50.26
N LEU A 173 -0.59 -43.50 -49.09
CA LEU A 173 -0.65 -44.93 -48.79
C LEU A 173 -1.60 -45.67 -49.74
N SER A 174 -2.73 -45.06 -50.11
CA SER A 174 -3.64 -45.63 -51.11
C SER A 174 -2.98 -45.74 -52.49
N ALA A 175 -2.23 -44.70 -52.91
CA ALA A 175 -1.49 -44.72 -54.16
C ALA A 175 -0.40 -45.81 -54.16
N TYR A 176 0.41 -45.90 -53.09
CA TYR A 176 1.44 -46.93 -52.96
C TYR A 176 0.85 -48.34 -52.92
N LYS A 177 -0.25 -48.55 -52.20
CA LYS A 177 -0.98 -49.83 -52.20
C LYS A 177 -1.37 -50.24 -53.63
N GLY A 178 -1.91 -49.31 -54.42
CA GLY A 178 -2.29 -49.58 -55.81
C GLY A 178 -1.09 -49.89 -56.71
N GLU A 179 -0.02 -49.09 -56.59
CA GLU A 179 1.20 -49.26 -57.38
C GLU A 179 1.96 -50.55 -57.06
N LEU A 180 2.09 -50.88 -55.78
CA LEU A 180 2.67 -52.15 -55.32
C LEU A 180 1.87 -53.34 -55.84
N GLY A 181 0.53 -53.29 -55.77
CA GLY A 181 -0.33 -54.36 -56.29
C GLY A 181 -0.11 -54.63 -57.79
N VAL A 182 0.00 -53.57 -58.60
CA VAL A 182 0.31 -53.70 -60.04
C VAL A 182 1.73 -54.25 -60.25
N SER A 183 2.71 -53.76 -59.48
CA SER A 183 4.12 -54.15 -59.63
C SER A 183 4.36 -55.60 -59.23
N ILE A 184 3.76 -56.08 -58.14
CA ILE A 184 3.81 -57.50 -57.73
C ILE A 184 3.13 -58.40 -58.78
N THR A 185 2.01 -57.96 -59.35
CA THR A 185 1.35 -58.70 -60.43
C THR A 185 2.26 -58.82 -61.67
N ARG A 186 3.01 -57.77 -62.00
CA ARG A 186 4.02 -57.80 -63.07
C ARG A 186 5.19 -58.73 -62.75
N ILE A 187 5.73 -58.65 -61.53
CA ILE A 187 6.79 -59.56 -61.07
C ILE A 187 6.34 -61.02 -61.17
N ARG A 188 5.14 -61.36 -60.68
CA ARG A 188 4.59 -62.72 -60.79
C ARG A 188 4.59 -63.20 -62.25
N LYS A 189 4.16 -62.34 -63.17
CA LYS A 189 4.16 -62.63 -64.61
C LYS A 189 5.57 -62.79 -65.17
N PHE A 190 6.54 -61.97 -64.75
CA PHE A 190 7.94 -62.12 -65.16
C PHE A 190 8.55 -63.43 -64.64
N VAL A 191 8.33 -63.78 -63.37
CA VAL A 191 8.77 -65.05 -62.78
C VAL A 191 8.18 -66.24 -63.55
N GLU A 192 6.89 -66.22 -63.85
CA GLU A 192 6.22 -67.27 -64.65
C GLU A 192 6.78 -67.36 -66.08
N ASN A 193 6.99 -66.22 -66.75
CA ASN A 193 7.60 -66.19 -68.08
C ASN A 193 9.05 -66.72 -68.07
N MET A 194 9.85 -66.38 -67.06
CA MET A 194 11.22 -66.87 -66.89
C MET A 194 11.24 -68.38 -66.65
N LYS A 195 10.33 -68.90 -65.83
CA LYS A 195 10.15 -70.36 -65.63
C LYS A 195 9.80 -71.08 -66.94
N ASN A 196 8.86 -70.55 -67.70
CA ASN A 196 8.46 -71.11 -69.00
C ASN A 196 9.60 -71.09 -70.04
N LEU A 197 10.46 -70.05 -70.02
CA LEU A 197 11.64 -69.98 -70.89
C LEU A 197 12.69 -71.04 -70.52
N ASN A 198 12.89 -71.27 -69.23
CA ASN A 198 13.86 -72.25 -68.73
C ASN A 198 13.41 -73.69 -69.04
N GLU A 199 12.13 -74.00 -68.83
CA GLU A 199 11.52 -75.30 -69.17
C GLU A 199 11.42 -75.55 -70.68
N GLY A 200 11.23 -74.49 -71.49
CA GLY A 200 11.20 -74.57 -72.96
C GLY A 200 12.59 -74.72 -73.61
N SER A 201 13.63 -74.20 -72.96
CA SER A 201 15.03 -74.30 -73.41
C SER A 201 15.62 -75.71 -73.21
N GLU A 202 15.26 -76.40 -72.11
CA GLU A 202 15.71 -77.77 -71.84
C GLU A 202 15.21 -78.81 -72.88
N MET A 203 14.11 -78.53 -73.59
CA MET A 203 13.56 -79.43 -74.63
C MET A 203 14.16 -79.22 -76.03
N ALA A 204 15.02 -78.20 -76.24
CA ALA A 204 15.50 -77.80 -77.56
C ALA A 204 17.03 -77.68 -77.69
N SER A 205 17.83 -78.36 -76.84
CA SER A 205 19.28 -78.44 -77.06
C SER A 205 19.64 -79.62 -77.99
N GLY A 206 19.35 -79.44 -79.28
CA GLY A 206 19.75 -80.36 -80.33
C GLY A 206 20.07 -79.61 -81.61
N VAL A 207 21.37 -79.45 -81.88
CA VAL A 207 22.01 -78.93 -83.10
C VAL A 207 22.35 -77.42 -83.10
N ALA A 208 23.65 -77.18 -83.27
CA ALA A 208 24.31 -75.89 -83.32
C ALA A 208 23.91 -75.02 -84.53
N SER A 209 23.92 -73.70 -84.35
CA SER A 209 24.23 -72.77 -85.44
C SER A 209 24.77 -71.45 -84.91
N GLU A 210 25.85 -71.01 -85.53
CA GLU A 210 26.52 -69.72 -85.38
C GLU A 210 25.60 -68.54 -85.71
N ASN A 211 25.97 -67.41 -85.09
CA ASN A 211 25.59 -66.05 -85.47
C ASN A 211 24.09 -65.75 -85.45
N SER A 212 23.64 -65.25 -84.31
CA SER A 212 22.81 -64.06 -84.34
C SER A 212 22.93 -63.28 -83.04
N GLN A 213 23.21 -62.00 -83.21
CA GLN A 213 22.98 -60.92 -82.28
C GLN A 213 21.46 -60.83 -82.03
N ILE A 214 20.87 -61.86 -81.43
CA ILE A 214 19.51 -61.88 -80.91
C ILE A 214 19.66 -61.42 -79.47
N ILE A 215 19.19 -60.22 -79.20
CA ILE A 215 18.99 -59.71 -77.85
C ILE A 215 18.19 -60.78 -77.10
N ASN A 216 18.84 -61.48 -76.17
CA ASN A 216 18.24 -62.60 -75.46
C ASN A 216 16.96 -62.12 -74.77
N PRO A 217 15.76 -62.65 -75.10
CA PRO A 217 14.52 -62.26 -74.44
C PRO A 217 14.59 -62.49 -72.91
N GLN A 218 15.41 -63.44 -72.46
CA GLN A 218 15.71 -63.70 -71.05
C GLN A 218 16.40 -62.52 -70.35
N LYS A 219 17.38 -61.88 -71.02
CA LYS A 219 18.15 -60.77 -70.45
C LYS A 219 17.28 -59.50 -70.24
N ASN A 220 16.38 -59.22 -71.17
CA ASN A 220 15.45 -58.10 -71.05
C ASN A 220 14.40 -58.34 -69.95
N LEU A 221 13.88 -59.57 -69.82
CA LEU A 221 12.93 -59.92 -68.76
C LEU A 221 13.55 -59.85 -67.37
N GLU A 222 14.82 -60.20 -67.25
CA GLU A 222 15.62 -60.09 -66.03
C GLU A 222 15.91 -58.63 -65.66
N GLU A 223 16.28 -57.78 -66.62
CA GLU A 223 16.48 -56.35 -66.40
C GLU A 223 15.18 -55.65 -65.97
N GLU A 224 14.06 -55.95 -66.63
CA GLU A 224 12.74 -55.44 -66.22
C GLU A 224 12.33 -55.96 -64.83
N TYR A 225 12.57 -57.25 -64.52
CA TYR A 225 12.32 -57.80 -63.18
C TYR A 225 13.10 -57.02 -62.11
N LEU A 226 14.39 -56.78 -62.32
CA LEU A 226 15.26 -56.05 -61.38
C LEU A 226 14.80 -54.60 -61.19
N ASP A 227 14.33 -53.92 -62.24
CA ASP A 227 13.76 -52.57 -62.15
C ASP A 227 12.50 -52.54 -61.27
N TYR A 228 11.58 -53.49 -61.48
CA TYR A 228 10.38 -53.61 -60.63
C TYR A 228 10.70 -54.06 -59.21
N GLU A 229 11.69 -54.94 -59.00
CA GLU A 229 12.16 -55.36 -57.67
C GLU A 229 12.72 -54.16 -56.90
N ALA A 230 13.64 -53.40 -57.50
CA ALA A 230 14.18 -52.18 -56.92
C ALA A 230 13.10 -51.15 -56.59
N LYS A 231 12.12 -50.98 -57.50
CA LYS A 231 10.99 -50.08 -57.31
C LYS A 231 10.09 -50.50 -56.14
N ILE A 232 9.78 -51.79 -56.02
CA ILE A 232 8.98 -52.35 -54.92
C ILE A 232 9.70 -52.17 -53.59
N VAL A 233 10.97 -52.55 -53.51
CA VAL A 233 11.79 -52.42 -52.28
C VAL A 233 11.90 -50.96 -51.85
N THR A 234 12.13 -50.04 -52.79
CA THR A 234 12.18 -48.61 -52.51
C THR A 234 10.83 -48.08 -52.00
N THR A 235 9.73 -48.52 -52.62
CA THR A 235 8.37 -48.12 -52.21
C THR A 235 8.05 -48.62 -50.80
N PHE A 236 8.43 -49.85 -50.47
CA PHE A 236 8.29 -50.38 -49.10
C PHE A 236 9.11 -49.58 -48.09
N SER A 237 10.34 -49.21 -48.41
CA SER A 237 11.17 -48.37 -47.54
C SER A 237 10.53 -47.00 -47.27
N VAL A 238 9.91 -46.38 -48.28
CA VAL A 238 9.16 -45.12 -48.11
C VAL A 238 7.96 -45.32 -47.20
N VAL A 239 7.18 -46.39 -47.39
CA VAL A 239 6.02 -46.69 -46.53
C VAL A 239 6.44 -46.95 -45.08
N ASP A 240 7.56 -47.65 -44.84
CA ASP A 240 8.09 -47.90 -43.51
C ASP A 240 8.53 -46.59 -42.82
N ASN A 241 9.19 -45.70 -43.56
CA ASN A 241 9.53 -44.38 -43.05
C ASN A 241 8.28 -43.55 -42.71
N MET A 242 7.27 -43.57 -43.58
CA MET A 242 5.99 -42.91 -43.31
C MET A 242 5.29 -43.47 -42.07
N LYS A 243 5.33 -44.80 -41.87
CA LYS A 243 4.77 -45.49 -40.71
C LYS A 243 5.47 -45.04 -39.42
N GLU A 244 6.80 -45.03 -39.43
CA GLU A 244 7.60 -44.58 -38.28
C GLU A 244 7.29 -43.12 -37.92
N GLN A 245 7.30 -42.21 -38.90
CA GLN A 245 6.99 -40.80 -38.68
C GLN A 245 5.56 -40.61 -38.16
N PHE A 246 4.58 -41.32 -38.74
CA PHE A 246 3.19 -41.25 -38.31
C PHE A 246 3.05 -41.64 -36.83
N TYR A 247 3.63 -42.77 -36.40
CA TYR A 247 3.50 -43.22 -35.01
C TYR A 247 4.38 -42.44 -34.03
N ALA A 248 5.55 -41.94 -34.44
CA ALA A 248 6.41 -41.10 -33.61
C ALA A 248 5.78 -39.74 -33.28
N LEU A 249 5.07 -39.14 -34.25
CA LEU A 249 4.34 -37.88 -34.08
C LEU A 249 2.99 -38.08 -33.37
N HIS A 250 2.24 -39.12 -33.75
CA HIS A 250 0.90 -39.38 -33.22
C HIS A 250 0.93 -39.83 -31.75
N GLY A 251 1.98 -40.52 -31.31
CA GLY A 251 2.17 -40.92 -29.90
C GLY A 251 2.30 -39.75 -28.91
N LYS A 252 2.53 -38.51 -29.39
CA LYS A 252 2.66 -37.32 -28.55
C LYS A 252 1.44 -36.39 -28.57
N VAL A 253 0.58 -36.44 -29.60
CA VAL A 253 -0.42 -35.38 -29.86
C VAL A 253 -1.87 -35.89 -29.95
N SER A 254 -2.12 -37.18 -30.18
CA SER A 254 -3.50 -37.68 -30.21
C SER A 254 -3.55 -39.18 -29.93
N GLY A 255 -4.43 -39.60 -29.02
CA GLY A 255 -4.64 -41.02 -28.69
C GLY A 255 -5.57 -41.77 -29.65
N LYS A 256 -6.06 -41.14 -30.72
CA LYS A 256 -7.01 -41.77 -31.67
C LYS A 256 -6.32 -42.19 -32.95
N GLU A 257 -5.84 -43.43 -32.97
CA GLU A 257 -5.34 -44.07 -34.20
C GLU A 257 -6.45 -44.09 -35.27
N ASP A 258 -6.21 -43.47 -36.43
CA ASP A 258 -7.19 -43.46 -37.53
C ASP A 258 -7.27 -44.85 -38.17
N ALA A 259 -8.48 -45.42 -38.15
CA ALA A 259 -8.75 -46.76 -38.64
C ALA A 259 -8.41 -46.93 -40.13
N ARG A 260 -8.54 -45.88 -40.95
CA ARG A 260 -8.25 -45.89 -42.40
C ARG A 260 -6.75 -46.02 -42.64
N VAL A 261 -5.93 -45.27 -41.91
CA VAL A 261 -4.47 -45.33 -42.02
C VAL A 261 -3.96 -46.71 -41.58
N LYS A 262 -4.49 -47.22 -40.47
CA LYS A 262 -4.16 -48.56 -39.96
C LYS A 262 -4.49 -49.67 -40.96
N GLU A 263 -5.67 -49.61 -41.56
CA GLU A 263 -6.11 -50.57 -42.59
C GLU A 263 -5.21 -50.52 -43.84
N LEU A 264 -4.78 -49.33 -44.26
CA LEU A 264 -3.87 -49.16 -45.39
C LEU A 264 -2.48 -49.75 -45.10
N PHE A 265 -1.89 -49.49 -43.93
CA PHE A 265 -0.63 -50.11 -43.54
C PHE A 265 -0.74 -51.64 -43.49
N ASN A 266 -1.81 -52.18 -42.91
CA ASN A 266 -2.04 -53.63 -42.89
C ASN A 266 -2.21 -54.21 -44.30
N SER A 267 -2.90 -53.51 -45.19
CA SER A 267 -3.04 -53.92 -46.59
C SER A 267 -1.70 -53.97 -47.31
N ILE A 268 -0.83 -52.98 -47.08
CA ILE A 268 0.52 -52.93 -47.69
C ILE A 268 1.41 -54.03 -47.10
N GLU A 269 1.27 -54.36 -45.81
CA GLU A 269 1.98 -55.47 -45.18
C GLU A 269 1.55 -56.82 -45.76
N GLN A 270 0.26 -57.00 -46.06
CA GLN A 270 -0.24 -58.19 -46.76
C GLN A 270 0.37 -58.31 -48.16
N ILE A 271 0.43 -57.20 -48.91
CA ILE A 271 1.09 -57.10 -50.21
C ILE A 271 2.59 -57.43 -50.10
N ARG A 272 3.26 -57.01 -49.02
CA ARG A 272 4.66 -57.37 -48.74
C ARG A 272 4.81 -58.88 -48.54
N ALA A 273 3.96 -59.49 -47.72
CA ALA A 273 3.97 -60.94 -47.52
C ALA A 273 3.71 -61.71 -48.83
N GLU A 274 2.85 -61.18 -49.72
CA GLU A 274 2.67 -61.75 -51.07
C GLU A 274 3.93 -61.65 -51.92
N PHE A 275 4.62 -60.51 -51.90
CA PHE A 275 5.90 -60.34 -52.61
C PHE A 275 6.97 -61.33 -52.11
N ASP A 276 7.13 -61.44 -50.80
CA ASP A 276 8.12 -62.34 -50.17
C ASP A 276 7.82 -63.82 -50.44
N SER A 277 6.56 -64.17 -50.76
CA SER A 277 6.15 -65.53 -51.13
C SER A 277 6.50 -65.91 -52.58
N ILE A 278 6.78 -64.93 -53.45
CA ILE A 278 7.21 -65.19 -54.82
C ILE A 278 8.67 -65.63 -54.78
N GLU A 279 8.94 -66.87 -55.18
CA GLU A 279 10.31 -67.39 -55.25
C GLU A 279 11.13 -66.58 -56.25
N ARG A 280 12.23 -65.98 -55.78
CA ARG A 280 13.14 -65.18 -56.60
C ARG A 280 13.80 -66.07 -57.67
N PRO A 281 13.61 -65.80 -58.98
CA PRO A 281 14.24 -66.59 -60.05
C PRO A 281 15.77 -66.54 -59.98
N THR A 282 16.44 -67.56 -60.49
CA THR A 282 17.91 -67.51 -60.68
C THR A 282 18.23 -66.59 -61.86
N LEU A 283 18.91 -65.49 -61.56
CA LEU A 283 19.20 -64.38 -62.46
C LEU A 283 20.65 -64.49 -62.99
N GLU A 284 20.82 -64.65 -64.32
CA GLU A 284 22.14 -64.84 -64.94
C GLU A 284 22.98 -63.56 -64.96
N MET A 285 22.35 -62.38 -64.98
CA MET A 285 23.00 -61.07 -64.92
C MET A 285 23.56 -60.74 -63.54
N GLU A 286 23.06 -61.35 -62.47
CA GLU A 286 23.57 -61.17 -61.10
C GLU A 286 24.73 -62.15 -60.77
N SER A 287 24.90 -63.21 -61.58
CA SER A 287 26.02 -64.17 -61.46
C SER A 287 27.20 -63.84 -62.41
N PRO A 288 28.41 -63.50 -61.92
CA PRO A 288 29.55 -63.29 -62.81
C PRO A 288 30.12 -64.63 -63.33
N PRO A 289 30.54 -64.74 -64.61
CA PRO A 289 31.26 -65.93 -65.08
C PRO A 289 32.68 -65.95 -64.53
N SER A 290 33.00 -67.00 -63.78
CA SER A 290 34.34 -67.32 -63.28
C SER A 290 35.29 -67.71 -64.43
N ARG A 291 36.51 -67.14 -64.46
CA ARG A 291 37.68 -67.73 -65.16
C ARG A 291 38.99 -67.37 -64.44
N GLU A 292 39.88 -68.36 -64.46
CA GLU A 292 41.01 -68.67 -63.58
C GLU A 292 42.32 -67.85 -63.76
N GLU A 293 43.05 -67.75 -62.64
CA GLU A 293 44.52 -67.76 -62.38
C GLU A 293 45.55 -66.93 -63.23
N THR A 294 46.05 -65.83 -62.60
CA THR A 294 47.46 -65.39 -62.28
C THR A 294 48.66 -65.59 -63.25
N PRO A 295 49.75 -64.73 -63.25
CA PRO A 295 50.49 -64.35 -62.01
C PRO A 295 51.29 -63.00 -61.93
N GLN A 296 51.59 -62.65 -60.66
CA GLN A 296 52.78 -61.93 -60.13
C GLN A 296 52.93 -60.41 -60.43
N LYS A 297 53.33 -59.53 -59.48
CA LYS A 297 54.37 -59.70 -58.47
C LYS A 297 54.34 -58.56 -57.41
N SER A 298 54.62 -58.94 -56.16
CA SER A 298 55.30 -58.19 -55.08
C SER A 298 54.78 -56.83 -54.57
N ARG A 299 54.95 -56.43 -53.31
CA ARG A 299 55.09 -57.04 -51.97
C ARG A 299 55.27 -55.81 -51.04
N LEU A 300 54.55 -55.81 -49.92
CA LEU A 300 54.93 -55.23 -48.62
C LEU A 300 54.62 -53.75 -48.26
N HIS A 301 54.18 -53.67 -47.00
CA HIS A 301 54.49 -52.70 -45.95
C HIS A 301 53.37 -51.76 -45.49
N LEU A 302 52.63 -52.27 -44.50
CA LEU A 302 52.25 -51.54 -43.29
C LEU A 302 53.44 -50.74 -42.74
N THR A 303 53.21 -49.46 -42.44
CA THR A 303 53.94 -48.71 -41.41
C THR A 303 53.07 -47.55 -40.91
N ALA A 304 52.69 -47.62 -39.63
CA ALA A 304 52.65 -46.43 -38.76
C ALA A 304 54.10 -46.02 -38.43
N PRO A 305 54.40 -44.74 -38.19
CA PRO A 305 54.71 -44.26 -36.81
C PRO A 305 54.38 -42.76 -36.61
N THR A 306 54.53 -42.04 -35.50
CA THR A 306 54.54 -42.19 -34.03
C THR A 306 54.60 -40.74 -33.48
N ALA A 307 54.17 -40.51 -32.23
CA ALA A 307 54.33 -39.30 -31.39
C ALA A 307 55.70 -38.57 -31.53
N VAL A 308 55.90 -37.29 -31.20
CA VAL A 308 55.86 -36.58 -29.88
C VAL A 308 55.94 -35.05 -30.23
N THR A 309 55.29 -34.06 -29.58
CA THR A 309 55.72 -33.31 -28.36
C THR A 309 54.80 -32.06 -28.20
N THR A 310 54.34 -31.76 -26.99
CA THR A 310 53.71 -30.48 -26.52
C THR A 310 54.80 -29.40 -26.23
N PRO A 311 54.55 -28.10 -25.86
CA PRO A 311 53.33 -27.25 -25.70
C PRO A 311 53.54 -25.78 -26.25
N PRO A 312 52.96 -24.65 -25.70
CA PRO A 312 51.59 -24.11 -25.74
C PRO A 312 51.51 -22.67 -26.40
N PRO A 313 50.65 -21.71 -25.96
CA PRO A 313 49.46 -21.19 -26.65
C PRO A 313 49.64 -19.75 -27.24
N GLY A 314 48.74 -19.33 -28.14
CA GLY A 314 48.71 -17.93 -28.59
C GLY A 314 47.56 -17.59 -29.51
N GLU A 315 46.61 -16.82 -28.96
CA GLU A 315 45.91 -15.69 -29.59
C GLU A 315 45.16 -15.93 -30.90
N GLU A 316 43.84 -16.06 -30.81
CA GLU A 316 42.94 -15.71 -31.90
C GLU A 316 42.18 -14.42 -31.56
N GLU A 317 42.57 -13.36 -32.26
CA GLU A 317 41.81 -12.13 -32.42
C GLU A 317 40.52 -12.39 -33.22
N LYS A 318 39.41 -12.01 -32.59
CA LYS A 318 38.38 -11.11 -33.11
C LYS A 318 38.01 -11.24 -34.59
N LEU A 319 36.81 -11.79 -34.85
CA LEU A 319 35.98 -11.38 -35.99
C LEU A 319 34.51 -11.27 -35.57
N GLU A 320 34.00 -10.04 -35.66
CA GLU A 320 32.65 -9.58 -35.35
C GLU A 320 31.60 -10.06 -36.37
N LYS A 321 30.38 -10.33 -35.88
CA LYS A 321 29.06 -9.75 -36.25
C LYS A 321 27.91 -10.72 -35.86
N PRO A 322 26.64 -10.30 -35.75
CA PRO A 322 26.05 -9.13 -35.08
C PRO A 322 24.93 -9.53 -34.09
N SER A 323 24.58 -8.62 -33.17
CA SER A 323 23.51 -8.78 -32.17
C SER A 323 22.10 -8.71 -32.78
N PRO A 324 21.13 -9.50 -32.26
CA PRO A 324 19.76 -9.08 -32.10
C PRO A 324 19.51 -8.58 -30.66
N LYS A 325 18.67 -7.55 -30.57
CA LYS A 325 18.28 -6.87 -29.33
C LYS A 325 17.63 -7.86 -28.36
N SER A 326 18.25 -8.06 -27.20
CA SER A 326 17.61 -8.74 -26.08
C SER A 326 16.56 -7.80 -25.48
N GLU A 327 15.33 -8.30 -25.41
CA GLU A 327 14.29 -7.80 -24.53
C GLU A 327 14.86 -7.61 -23.13
N GLN A 328 14.77 -6.38 -22.65
CA GLN A 328 15.13 -5.99 -21.32
C GLN A 328 14.10 -6.63 -20.39
N LEU A 329 14.45 -7.77 -19.82
CA LEU A 329 13.76 -8.39 -18.69
C LEU A 329 13.91 -7.42 -17.52
N LEU A 330 13.01 -6.44 -17.44
CA LEU A 330 12.92 -5.52 -16.32
C LEU A 330 12.36 -6.31 -15.15
N ASP A 331 13.20 -6.49 -14.15
CA ASP A 331 12.86 -7.06 -12.85
C ASP A 331 11.81 -6.16 -12.17
N ALA A 332 10.54 -6.49 -12.38
CA ALA A 332 9.41 -5.72 -11.87
C ALA A 332 9.41 -5.63 -10.34
N GLU A 333 10.05 -6.58 -9.66
CA GLU A 333 10.23 -6.59 -8.21
C GLU A 333 11.23 -5.51 -7.76
N ALA A 334 12.29 -5.29 -8.52
CA ALA A 334 13.26 -4.22 -8.26
C ALA A 334 12.68 -2.82 -8.50
N GLU A 335 11.80 -2.65 -9.50
CA GLU A 335 11.10 -1.38 -9.75
C GLU A 335 10.03 -1.11 -8.66
N LEU A 336 9.34 -2.14 -8.16
CA LEU A 336 8.42 -2.01 -7.01
C LEU A 336 9.17 -1.64 -5.72
N ALA A 337 10.30 -2.29 -5.43
CA ALA A 337 11.13 -1.96 -4.27
C ALA A 337 11.69 -0.53 -4.34
N LYS A 338 11.97 -0.04 -5.55
CA LYS A 338 12.44 1.33 -5.78
C LYS A 338 11.30 2.36 -5.59
N LEU A 339 10.09 2.05 -6.05
CA LEU A 339 8.90 2.88 -5.81
C LEU A 339 8.49 2.91 -4.34
N GLU A 340 8.56 1.78 -3.63
CA GLU A 340 8.31 1.70 -2.19
C GLU A 340 9.39 2.47 -1.39
N SER A 341 10.65 2.43 -1.84
CA SER A 341 11.73 3.26 -1.31
C SER A 341 11.55 4.76 -1.61
N GLU A 342 10.90 5.14 -2.72
CA GLU A 342 10.59 6.55 -3.03
C GLU A 342 9.39 7.07 -2.22
N PHE A 343 8.46 6.19 -1.82
CA PHE A 343 7.31 6.54 -1.00
C PHE A 343 7.56 6.52 0.53
N GLY A 344 8.72 6.00 0.95
CA GLY A 344 8.99 5.65 2.35
C GLY A 344 10.06 6.48 3.06
N LYS A 345 10.10 7.82 2.92
CA LYS A 345 10.98 8.69 3.74
C LYS A 345 10.40 10.04 4.18
N ASP A 346 9.10 10.27 4.05
CA ASP A 346 8.42 11.45 4.64
C ASP A 346 7.42 11.08 5.75
N GLY A 347 7.57 9.88 6.34
CA GLY A 347 7.13 9.64 7.71
C GLY A 347 8.08 10.34 8.68
N ARG A 348 8.14 11.68 8.63
CA ARG A 348 8.78 12.45 9.70
C ARG A 348 8.06 12.05 10.97
N ASP A 349 8.78 11.37 11.84
CA ASP A 349 8.36 10.95 13.16
C ASP A 349 7.50 12.05 13.79
N TYR A 350 6.19 11.82 13.83
CA TYR A 350 5.33 12.47 14.81
C TYR A 350 5.82 11.92 16.15
N SER A 351 6.80 12.64 16.72
CA SER A 351 7.33 12.42 18.04
C SER A 351 6.16 12.21 19.01
N THR A 352 5.98 10.97 19.46
CA THR A 352 5.11 10.63 20.59
C THR A 352 5.67 11.15 21.93
N GLU A 353 6.75 11.94 21.90
CA GLU A 353 7.45 12.48 23.07
C GLU A 353 6.93 13.85 23.52
N GLU A 354 5.98 14.50 22.81
CA GLU A 354 5.50 15.86 23.16
C GLU A 354 3.99 15.90 23.45
N ILE A 355 3.44 14.82 23.99
CA ILE A 355 2.11 14.81 24.63
C ILE A 355 2.27 14.11 25.98
N GLY A 356 3.07 14.70 26.86
CA GLY A 356 3.38 14.08 28.16
C GLY A 356 3.97 15.01 29.22
N GLY A 357 4.07 16.32 28.96
CA GLY A 357 4.47 17.31 29.96
C GLY A 357 3.44 18.42 30.01
N TRP A 358 2.34 18.19 30.72
CA TRP A 358 1.44 19.28 31.07
C TRP A 358 2.15 20.12 32.12
N GLU A 359 2.35 21.42 31.87
CA GLU A 359 2.87 22.40 32.85
C GLU A 359 2.01 22.53 34.13
N PHE A 360 0.92 21.75 34.23
CA PHE A 360 0.13 21.60 35.43
C PHE A 360 0.85 20.81 36.54
N ASP A 361 1.72 19.86 36.20
CA ASP A 361 2.43 19.05 37.21
C ASP A 361 3.53 19.87 37.92
N GLU A 362 4.09 20.89 37.25
CA GLU A 362 5.10 21.79 37.83
C GLU A 362 4.45 22.76 38.84
N LEU A 363 3.24 23.25 38.57
CA LEU A 363 2.45 24.07 39.50
C LEU A 363 1.92 23.27 40.72
N GLU A 364 1.62 21.98 40.56
CA GLU A 364 1.24 21.12 41.70
C GLU A 364 2.45 20.84 42.61
N SER A 365 3.66 20.75 42.04
CA SER A 365 4.90 20.61 42.81
C SER A 365 5.24 21.87 43.62
N GLU A 366 4.98 23.09 43.09
CA GLU A 366 5.18 24.34 43.84
C GLU A 366 4.18 24.50 45.00
N LEU A 367 2.95 23.99 44.87
CA LEU A 367 1.96 23.96 45.95
C LEU A 367 2.35 22.98 47.08
N GLN A 368 2.94 21.82 46.75
CA GLN A 368 3.42 20.87 47.77
C GLN A 368 4.70 21.32 48.48
N TYR A 369 5.58 22.04 47.79
CA TYR A 369 6.78 22.63 48.42
C TYR A 369 6.46 23.88 49.26
N GLY A 370 5.37 24.60 48.97
CA GLY A 370 4.89 25.73 49.76
C GLY A 370 4.32 25.36 51.14
N ASP A 371 3.75 24.15 51.28
CA ASP A 371 3.11 23.71 52.53
C ASP A 371 4.12 23.11 53.54
N SER A 372 5.35 22.84 53.11
CA SER A 372 6.43 22.37 54.00
C SER A 372 7.18 23.51 54.73
N GLY A 373 6.85 24.77 54.44
CA GLY A 373 7.46 25.96 55.06
C GLY A 373 6.73 26.51 56.29
N ALA A 374 5.54 25.99 56.61
CA ALA A 374 4.68 26.50 57.68
C ALA A 374 4.39 25.43 58.75
N SER A 375 5.44 24.84 59.33
CA SER A 375 5.34 24.19 60.63
C SER A 375 6.38 24.80 61.56
N LYS A 376 5.92 25.73 62.40
CA LYS A 376 6.65 26.28 63.55
C LYS A 376 5.72 26.40 64.73
#